data_AF-A0A3B9MW71-F1
#
_entry.id   AF-A0A3B9MW71-F1
#
_cell.length_a   1.000
_cell.length_b   1.000
_cell.length_c   1.000
_cell.angle_alpha   90.00
_cell.angle_beta   90.00
_cell.angle_gamma   90.00
#
_symmetry.space_group_name_H-M   'P 1'
#
loop_
_entity.id
_entity.type
_entity.pdbx_description
1 polymer ?
#
loop_
_entity_poly.entity_id
_entity_poly.type
_entity_poly.pdbx_seq_one_letter_code
_entity_poly.pdbx_strand_id
1 'polypeptide(L)' 'MSKIRFYNAKILTMEEPVKVIEDGELWTDGKVIEYAGPKEDAPKDRPSFDREIDC' A
#
# COMPACT_ATOMS: atom_id res chain seq x y z
N MET A 1 -17.60 -2.06 -1.17
CA MET A 1 -16.24 -2.63 -0.97
C MET A 1 -15.47 -1.61 -0.17
N SER A 2 -14.62 -2.03 0.78
CA SER A 2 -14.00 -1.10 1.74
C SER A 2 -12.56 -0.82 1.35
N LYS A 3 -12.21 0.46 1.25
CA LYS A 3 -10.88 0.94 0.90
C LYS A 3 -10.06 1.15 2.15
N ILE A 4 -8.97 0.40 2.28
CA ILE A 4 -8.07 0.47 3.45
C ILE A 4 -6.68 0.85 2.97
N ARG A 5 -6.08 1.85 3.64
CA ARG A 5 -4.69 2.25 3.46
C ARG A 5 -3.86 1.84 4.68
N PHE A 6 -2.79 1.12 4.42
CA PHE A 6 -1.69 0.87 5.35
C PHE A 6 -0.53 1.80 4.96
N TYR A 7 0.01 2.54 5.90
CA TYR A 7 1.08 3.52 5.64
C TYR A 7 2.20 3.40 6.68
N ASN A 8 3.35 3.99 6.36
CA ASN A 8 4.61 3.85 7.12
C ASN A 8 5.09 2.39 7.28
N ALA A 9 4.73 1.52 6.33
CA ALA A 9 5.00 0.08 6.46
C ALA A 9 6.31 -0.32 5.75
N LYS A 10 7.02 -1.30 6.32
CA LYS A 10 8.00 -2.08 5.55
C LYS A 10 7.30 -3.19 4.80
N ILE A 11 7.40 -3.19 3.47
CA ILE A 11 6.64 -4.13 2.60
C ILE A 11 7.60 -5.10 1.92
N LEU A 12 7.26 -6.39 1.95
CA LEU A 12 7.93 -7.47 1.24
C LEU A 12 6.95 -8.04 0.19
N THR A 13 7.10 -7.67 -1.08
CA THR A 13 6.14 -8.03 -2.14
C THR A 13 6.24 -9.47 -2.64
N MET A 14 7.27 -10.21 -2.19
CA MET A 14 7.59 -11.58 -2.62
C MET A 14 7.88 -11.74 -4.13
N GLU A 15 7.91 -10.63 -4.88
CA GLU A 15 8.35 -10.61 -6.28
C GLU A 15 9.87 -10.83 -6.35
N GLU A 16 10.33 -11.61 -7.33
CA GLU A 16 11.76 -11.84 -7.56
C GLU A 16 12.35 -10.80 -8.54
N PRO A 17 13.55 -10.24 -8.27
CA PRO A 17 14.35 -10.46 -7.08
C PRO A 17 13.72 -9.79 -5.84
N VAL A 18 13.79 -10.50 -4.70
CA VAL A 18 13.18 -10.05 -3.45
C VAL A 18 13.75 -8.69 -3.04
N LYS A 19 12.88 -7.69 -2.93
CA LYS A 19 13.19 -6.34 -2.46
C LYS A 19 12.27 -5.96 -1.30
N VAL A 20 12.85 -5.30 -0.31
CA VAL A 20 12.10 -4.70 0.80
C VAL A 20 11.87 -3.23 0.46
N ILE A 21 10.62 -2.79 0.60
CA ILE A 21 10.24 -1.37 0.51
C ILE A 21 10.27 -0.83 1.94
N GLU A 22 11.13 0.14 2.22
CA GLU A 22 11.36 0.66 3.57
C GLU A 22 10.29 1.67 4.03
N ASP A 23 9.83 2.55 3.14
CA ASP A 23 8.72 3.51 3.39
C ASP A 23 7.57 3.23 2.42
N GLY A 24 6.83 2.17 2.71
CA GLY A 24 5.80 1.62 1.84
C GLY A 24 4.38 2.04 2.23
N GLU A 25 3.52 2.10 1.21
CA GLU A 25 2.07 2.11 1.38
C GLU A 25 1.44 0.90 0.69
N LEU A 26 0.40 0.35 1.31
CA LEU A 26 -0.43 -0.71 0.73
C LEU A 26 -1.89 -0.29 0.76
N TRP A 27 -2.54 -0.31 -0.40
CA TRP A 27 -3.94 0.06 -0.55
C TRP A 27 -4.73 -1.15 -1.01
N THR A 28 -5.92 -1.31 -0.43
CA THR A 28 -6.84 -2.38 -0.79
C THR A 28 -8.20 -1.81 -1.15
N ASP A 29 -8.91 -2.49 -2.05
CA ASP A 29 -10.35 -2.31 -2.25
C ASP A 29 -11.04 -3.67 -2.07
N GLY A 30 -11.64 -3.87 -0.90
CA GLY A 30 -12.29 -5.12 -0.53
C GLY A 30 -11.31 -6.30 -0.42
N LYS A 31 -11.20 -7.11 -1.47
CA LYS A 31 -10.37 -8.33 -1.50
C LYS A 31 -9.16 -8.22 -2.44
N VAL A 32 -8.95 -7.06 -3.05
CA VAL A 32 -7.90 -6.84 -4.05
C VAL A 32 -6.91 -5.80 -3.51
N ILE A 33 -5.63 -6.01 -3.80
CA ILE A 33 -4.57 -5.02 -3.58
C ILE A 33 -4.57 -4.10 -4.81
N GLU A 34 -4.86 -2.83 -4.59
CA GLU A 34 -4.86 -1.80 -5.63
C GLU A 34 -3.47 -1.17 -5.79
N TYR A 35 -2.70 -1.13 -4.69
CA TYR A 35 -1.34 -0.59 -4.68
C TYR A 35 -0.51 -1.24 -3.58
N ALA A 36 0.76 -1.55 -3.87
CA ALA A 36 1.75 -1.96 -2.89
C ALA A 36 3.12 -1.49 -3.37
N GLY A 37 3.62 -0.38 -2.79
CA GLY A 37 4.79 0.30 -3.34
C GLY A 37 5.35 1.36 -2.38
N PRO A 38 6.47 2.01 -2.75
CA PRO A 38 7.01 3.16 -2.02
C PRO A 38 5.98 4.28 -1.90
N LYS A 39 5.97 5.00 -0.78
CA LYS A 39 5.07 6.15 -0.56
C LYS A 39 5.21 7.23 -1.63
N GLU A 40 6.44 7.48 -2.07
CA GLU A 40 6.78 8.49 -3.10
C GLU A 40 6.25 8.16 -4.49
N ASP A 41 6.07 6.87 -4.79
CA ASP A 41 5.56 6.38 -6.07
C ASP A 41 4.04 6.16 -6.06
N ALA A 42 3.38 6.42 -4.92
CA ALA A 42 1.95 6.22 -4.78
C ALA A 42 1.16 7.09 -5.78
N PRO A 43 0.07 6.56 -6.37
CA PRO A 43 -0.77 7.32 -7.30
C PRO A 43 -1.16 8.70 -6.76
N LYS A 44 -0.98 9.74 -7.59
CA LYS A 44 -1.29 11.13 -7.21
C LYS A 44 -2.78 11.35 -7.00
N ASP A 45 -3.63 10.60 -7.70
CA ASP A 45 -5.10 10.65 -7.54
C ASP A 45 -5.58 9.74 -6.40
N ARG A 46 -4.93 9.84 -5.24
CA ARG A 46 -5.21 9.03 -4.06
C ARG A 46 -6.73 8.97 -3.78
N PRO A 47 -7.33 7.77 -3.71
CA PRO A 47 -8.75 7.64 -3.42
C PRO A 47 -9.06 8.04 -1.96
N SER A 48 -10.32 8.31 -1.66
CA SER A 48 -10.77 8.36 -0.26
C SER A 48 -10.69 6.95 0.34
N PHE A 49 -10.06 6.83 1.51
CA PHE A 49 -10.01 5.58 2.26
C PHE A 49 -11.08 5.59 3.35
N ASP A 50 -11.72 4.45 3.59
CA ASP A 50 -12.65 4.28 4.70
C ASP A 50 -11.90 4.12 6.02
N ARG A 51 -10.68 3.56 5.95
CA ARG A 51 -9.81 3.29 7.09
C ARG A 51 -8.36 3.50 6.72
N GLU A 52 -7.62 4.07 7.66
CA GLU A 52 -6.18 4.24 7.57
C GLU A 52 -5.52 3.59 8.79
N ILE A 53 -4.46 2.83 8.56
CA ILE A 53 -3.76 2.04 9.57
C ILE A 53 -2.27 2.40 9.53
N ASP A 54 -1.76 2.92 10.65
CA ASP A 54 -0.34 3.13 10.89
C ASP A 54 0.31 1.80 11.31
N CYS A 55 1.43 1.43 10.69
CA CYS A 55 2.06 0.12 10.85
C CYS A 55 3.40 0.17 11.58
#